data_AF-A0A3M0WK93-F1
#
_entry.id   AF-A0A3M0WK93-F1
#
_cell.length_a   1.000
_cell.length_b   1.000
_cell.length_c   1.000
_cell.angle_alpha   90.00
_cell.angle_beta   90.00
_cell.angle_gamma   90.00
#
_symmetry.space_group_name_H-M   'P 1'
#
loop_
_entity.id
_entity.type
_entity.pdbx_description
1 polymer ?
#
loop_
_entity_poly.entity_id
_entity_poly.type
_entity_poly.pdbx_seq_one_letter_code
_entity_poly.pdbx_strand_id
1 'polypeptide(L)'
;MTRLLKPATLIPAIAGLLLGIVLDVVKDYITTSGGVVLTVFVVLAALFGLGALWVQSRPHPAQAIMRSPVTLRTPVDRLTHARRGLIVFVSLYRPMGKEGSQLSPDERVKAAQAGDYAALDLPHSNLAPAITSITSHQHNLEHCWLIATAGNSQQPGSVTYAQVLARYLQEEAGLTDCHFYGADDDSLAVSLDDDALVASKTRDLVNRIFRQAEQLGLQDREIAADFTGCPRSMALGMFLACLDRNRDIQFVGTHYDDQGRPTGDLFPVLFAFEPEMITE
;
A
#
# COMPACT_ATOMS: atom_id res chain seq x y z
N MET A 1 26.14 -4.67 4.99
CA MET A 1 26.32 -4.50 6.45
C MET A 1 26.45 -3.01 6.82
N THR A 2 25.44 -2.19 6.50
CA THR A 2 25.44 -0.75 6.79
C THR A 2 24.04 -0.31 7.21
N ARG A 3 23.51 -0.93 8.28
CA ARG A 3 22.48 -0.26 9.11
C ARG A 3 23.23 0.73 10.01
N LEU A 4 23.71 1.80 9.39
CA LEU A 4 24.25 2.94 10.11
C LEU A 4 23.15 3.49 11.01
N LEU A 5 23.52 3.68 12.28
CA LEU A 5 22.67 4.14 13.39
C LEU A 5 21.73 5.26 12.94
N LYS A 6 20.42 5.05 13.09
CA LYS A 6 19.43 6.08 12.79
C LYS A 6 19.76 7.30 13.67
N PRO A 7 19.76 8.54 13.13
CA PRO A 7 20.04 9.73 13.92
C PRO A 7 19.13 9.85 15.15
N ALA A 8 17.90 9.33 15.06
CA ALA A 8 16.95 9.23 16.17
C ALA A 8 17.45 8.42 17.39
N THR A 9 18.38 7.46 17.22
CA THR A 9 18.97 6.71 18.34
C THR A 9 20.36 7.23 18.73
N LEU A 10 21.08 7.86 17.79
CA LEU A 10 22.43 8.37 18.03
C LEU A 10 22.43 9.64 18.91
N ILE A 11 21.50 10.55 18.66
CA ILE A 11 21.38 11.82 19.38
C ILE A 11 21.12 11.61 20.89
N PRO A 12 20.13 10.80 21.33
CA PRO A 12 19.92 10.56 22.76
C PRO A 12 21.07 9.78 23.41
N ALA A 13 21.77 8.90 22.69
CA ALA A 13 22.94 8.20 23.21
C ALA A 13 24.11 9.17 23.47
N ILE A 14 24.40 10.07 22.54
CA ILE A 14 25.42 11.11 22.69
C ILE A 14 25.03 12.08 23.81
N ALA A 15 23.76 12.51 23.86
CA ALA A 15 23.27 13.39 24.92
C ALA A 15 23.39 12.75 26.31
N GLY A 16 23.05 11.46 26.45
CA GLY A 16 23.20 10.72 27.70
C GLY A 16 24.67 10.57 28.13
N LEU A 17 25.57 10.34 27.17
CA LEU A 17 27.00 10.21 27.45
C LEU A 17 27.63 11.55 27.86
N LEU A 18 27.28 12.63 27.17
CA LEU A 18 27.71 13.99 27.54
C LEU A 18 27.14 14.41 28.90
N LEU A 19 25.88 14.06 29.20
CA LEU A 19 25.29 14.32 30.51
C LEU A 19 26.03 13.57 31.62
N GLY A 20 26.41 12.30 31.38
CA GLY A 20 27.22 11.52 32.33
C GLY A 20 28.56 12.16 32.64
N ILE A 21 29.29 12.62 31.61
CA ILE A 21 30.58 13.31 31.78
C ILE A 21 30.41 14.61 32.58
N VAL A 22 29.37 15.39 32.27
CA VAL A 22 29.08 16.63 32.99
C VAL A 22 28.76 16.34 34.47
N LEU A 23 27.96 15.31 34.76
CA LEU A 23 27.61 14.94 36.14
C LEU A 23 28.83 14.50 36.96
N ASP A 24 29.76 13.73 36.37
CA ASP A 24 30.99 13.31 37.07
C ASP A 24 31.92 14.51 37.38
N VAL A 25 32.09 15.44 36.44
CA VAL A 25 32.89 16.67 36.65
C VAL A 25 32.26 17.55 37.74
N VAL A 26 30.93 17.62 37.78
CA VAL A 26 30.18 18.42 38.76
C VAL A 26 30.28 17.82 40.16
N LYS A 27 30.24 16.49 40.27
CA LYS A 27 30.38 15.77 41.54
C LYS A 27 31.71 16.06 42.23
N ASP A 28 32.80 16.08 41.48
CA ASP A 28 34.14 16.37 42.00
C ASP A 28 34.33 17.86 42.36
N TYR A 29 33.59 18.77 41.73
CA TYR A 29 33.74 20.20 41.97
C TYR A 29 32.88 20.73 43.13
N ILE A 30 31.67 20.16 43.33
CA ILE A 30 30.76 20.52 44.43
C ILE A 30 31.38 20.23 45.80
N THR A 31 32.26 19.23 45.91
CA THR A 31 32.93 18.87 47.16
C THR A 31 34.01 19.87 47.57
N THR A 32 34.48 20.77 46.69
CA THR A 32 35.69 21.58 46.97
C THR A 32 35.48 23.10 47.04
N SER A 33 34.43 23.71 46.48
CA SER A 33 34.28 25.18 46.49
C SER A 33 32.83 25.64 46.30
N GLY A 34 32.33 26.46 47.25
CA GLY A 34 31.08 27.26 47.24
C GLY A 34 30.16 27.12 46.02
N GLY A 35 29.61 25.92 45.81
CA GLY A 35 29.18 25.39 44.51
C GLY A 35 27.82 25.87 43.98
N VAL A 36 27.34 27.03 44.41
CA VAL A 36 26.00 27.50 44.04
C VAL A 36 25.93 27.84 42.55
N VAL A 37 26.92 28.55 42.01
CA VAL A 37 26.92 28.98 40.59
C VAL A 37 26.98 27.79 39.63
N LEU A 38 27.86 26.81 39.90
CA LEU A 38 27.98 25.63 39.04
C LEU A 38 26.72 24.76 39.10
N THR A 39 26.13 24.58 40.28
CA THR A 39 24.87 23.82 40.45
C THR A 39 23.75 24.45 39.61
N VAL A 40 23.64 25.78 39.59
CA VAL A 40 22.66 26.49 38.75
C VAL A 40 22.88 26.20 37.26
N PHE A 41 24.13 26.24 36.77
CA PHE A 41 24.42 25.93 35.36
C PHE A 41 24.04 24.51 34.95
N VAL A 42 24.32 23.53 35.81
CA VAL A 42 24.00 22.11 35.54
C VAL A 42 22.50 21.89 35.49
N VAL A 43 21.77 22.48 36.43
CA VAL A 43 20.30 22.42 36.44
C VAL A 43 19.73 23.09 35.18
N LEU A 44 20.24 24.25 34.77
CA LEU A 44 19.79 24.91 33.54
C LEU A 44 20.09 24.07 32.29
N ALA A 45 21.27 23.44 32.20
CA ALA A 45 21.62 22.57 31.09
C ALA A 45 20.74 21.32 31.03
N ALA A 46 20.44 20.72 32.19
CA ALA A 46 19.53 19.58 32.28
C ALA A 46 18.09 19.97 31.89
N LEU A 47 17.59 21.12 32.35
CA LEU A 47 16.28 21.65 31.97
C LEU A 47 16.21 21.97 30.47
N PHE A 48 17.27 22.53 29.89
CA PHE A 48 17.36 22.77 28.45
C PHE A 48 17.36 21.45 27.65
N GLY A 49 18.14 20.46 28.08
CA GLY A 49 18.17 19.13 27.46
C GLY A 49 16.81 18.41 27.54
N LEU A 50 16.14 18.46 28.69
CA LEU A 50 14.78 17.95 28.86
C LEU A 50 13.77 18.73 28.01
N GLY A 51 13.91 20.06 27.90
CA GLY A 51 13.08 20.90 27.03
C GLY A 51 13.25 20.55 25.56
N ALA A 52 14.49 20.35 25.09
CA ALA A 52 14.79 19.96 23.73
C ALA A 52 14.26 18.55 23.40
N LEU A 53 14.43 17.59 24.31
CA LEU A 53 13.83 16.25 24.19
C LEU A 53 12.31 16.32 24.18
N TRP A 54 11.70 17.14 25.03
CA TRP A 54 10.27 17.33 25.06
C TRP A 54 9.75 17.91 23.75
N VAL A 55 10.41 18.95 23.21
CA VAL A 55 10.09 19.52 21.89
C VAL A 55 10.26 18.50 20.76
N GLN A 56 11.34 17.71 20.75
CA GLN A 56 11.54 16.65 19.74
C GLN A 56 10.55 15.48 19.89
N SER A 57 10.09 15.20 21.12
CA SER A 57 9.13 14.14 21.41
C SER A 57 7.69 14.55 21.15
N ARG A 58 7.43 15.86 20.94
CA ARG A 58 6.11 16.31 20.54
C ARG A 58 5.81 15.72 19.17
N PRO A 59 4.71 14.97 19.02
CA PRO A 59 4.29 14.51 17.72
C PRO A 59 4.02 15.75 16.86
N HIS A 60 4.85 15.97 15.84
CA HIS A 60 4.51 16.93 14.81
C HIS A 60 3.24 16.40 14.13
N PRO A 61 2.14 17.17 14.15
CA PRO A 61 0.94 16.73 13.46
C PRO A 61 1.29 16.62 11.97
N ALA A 62 1.30 15.38 11.47
CA ALA A 62 1.40 15.12 10.05
C ALA A 62 -0.01 15.22 9.48
N GLN A 63 -0.18 16.08 8.48
CA GLN A 63 -1.41 16.13 7.71
C GLN A 63 -1.15 15.47 6.36
N ALA A 64 -2.04 14.57 5.96
CA ALA A 64 -2.07 14.10 4.59
C ALA A 64 -2.77 15.15 3.74
N ILE A 65 -2.03 15.86 2.90
CA ILE A 65 -2.64 16.68 1.86
C ILE A 65 -3.09 15.73 0.75
N MET A 66 -4.40 15.70 0.52
CA MET A 66 -4.99 15.00 -0.62
C MET A 66 -5.06 15.97 -1.80
N ARG A 67 -4.42 15.62 -2.91
CA ARG A 67 -4.57 16.36 -4.17
C ARG A 67 -5.96 16.12 -4.77
N SER A 68 -6.38 17.00 -5.67
CA SER A 68 -7.62 16.77 -6.44
C SER A 68 -7.55 15.41 -7.14
N PRO A 69 -8.57 14.56 -6.99
CA PRO A 69 -8.57 13.24 -7.62
C PRO A 69 -8.49 13.35 -9.14
N VAL A 70 -7.75 12.45 -9.77
CA VAL A 70 -7.59 12.39 -11.22
C VAL A 70 -8.38 11.19 -11.74
N THR A 71 -9.20 11.37 -12.78
CA THR A 71 -10.02 10.29 -13.35
C THR A 71 -9.47 9.84 -14.70
N LEU A 72 -9.37 8.52 -14.92
CA LEU A 72 -8.80 7.93 -16.14
C LEU A 72 -9.92 7.62 -17.15
N ARG A 73 -10.74 8.63 -17.46
CA ARG A 73 -11.95 8.47 -18.27
C ARG A 73 -11.63 8.40 -19.75
N THR A 74 -10.89 9.39 -20.24
CA THR A 74 -10.59 9.53 -21.65
C THR A 74 -9.28 8.82 -22.02
N PRO A 75 -9.07 8.47 -23.30
CA PRO A 75 -7.79 7.95 -23.75
C PRO A 75 -6.60 8.88 -23.43
N VAL A 76 -6.81 10.20 -23.48
CA VAL A 76 -5.77 11.19 -23.14
C VAL A 76 -5.43 11.12 -21.65
N ASP A 77 -6.42 11.01 -20.76
CA ASP A 77 -6.18 10.86 -19.32
C ASP A 77 -5.40 9.58 -19.02
N ARG A 78 -5.78 8.47 -19.66
CA ARG A 78 -5.11 7.17 -19.52
C ARG A 78 -3.65 7.25 -19.95
N LEU A 79 -3.36 7.85 -21.10
CA LEU A 79 -1.98 8.05 -21.57
C LEU A 79 -1.17 8.93 -20.62
N THR A 80 -1.76 10.01 -20.12
CA THR A 80 -1.07 11.01 -19.28
C THR A 80 -0.78 10.49 -17.88
N HIS A 81 -1.67 9.67 -17.33
CA HIS A 81 -1.62 9.21 -15.94
C HIS A 81 -1.36 7.70 -15.80
N ALA A 82 -0.98 7.02 -16.88
CA ALA A 82 -0.57 5.61 -16.86
C ALA A 82 0.63 5.40 -15.93
N ARG A 83 0.55 4.37 -15.09
CA ARG A 83 1.57 4.01 -14.11
C ARG A 83 2.41 2.86 -14.63
N ARG A 84 3.68 2.82 -14.22
CA ARG A 84 4.60 1.71 -14.54
C ARG A 84 4.35 0.49 -13.68
N GLY A 85 3.91 0.71 -12.44
CA GLY A 85 3.50 -0.34 -11.51
C GLY A 85 2.04 -0.24 -11.12
N LEU A 86 1.40 -1.38 -10.88
CA LEU A 86 0.06 -1.45 -10.32
C LEU A 86 -0.08 -2.60 -9.33
N ILE A 87 -0.63 -2.32 -8.15
CA ILE A 87 -0.97 -3.33 -7.15
C ILE A 87 -2.50 -3.51 -7.20
N VAL A 88 -2.99 -4.71 -7.46
CA VAL A 88 -4.43 -4.98 -7.63
C VAL A 88 -4.84 -6.19 -6.81
N PHE A 89 -6.03 -6.13 -6.22
CA PHE A 89 -6.62 -7.30 -5.58
C PHE A 89 -7.41 -8.17 -6.55
N VAL A 90 -7.17 -9.47 -6.50
CA VAL A 90 -7.96 -10.49 -7.20
C VAL A 90 -9.07 -10.95 -6.28
N SER A 91 -10.32 -10.66 -6.63
CA SER A 91 -11.49 -11.13 -5.88
C SER A 91 -11.78 -12.61 -6.16
N LEU A 92 -12.46 -13.27 -5.22
CA LEU A 92 -13.06 -14.58 -5.53
C LEU A 92 -14.08 -14.39 -6.65
N TYR A 93 -13.93 -15.13 -7.75
CA TYR A 93 -14.74 -14.94 -8.95
C TYR A 93 -16.23 -15.14 -8.69
N ARG A 94 -17.03 -14.22 -9.21
CA ARG A 94 -18.49 -14.26 -9.25
C ARG A 94 -18.95 -13.78 -10.63
N PRO A 95 -19.69 -14.60 -11.39
CA PRO A 95 -20.22 -14.19 -12.67
C PRO A 95 -21.27 -13.08 -12.49
N MET A 96 -21.32 -12.16 -13.44
CA MET A 96 -22.39 -11.18 -13.61
C MET A 96 -23.08 -11.34 -14.98
N GLY A 97 -22.38 -11.94 -15.96
CA GLY A 97 -22.88 -12.33 -17.28
C GLY A 97 -23.60 -13.68 -17.30
N LYS A 98 -24.20 -14.03 -18.44
CA LYS A 98 -25.00 -15.26 -18.59
C LYS A 98 -24.13 -16.50 -18.67
N GLU A 99 -23.00 -16.38 -19.35
CA GLU A 99 -22.06 -17.43 -19.72
C GLU A 99 -21.44 -18.02 -18.44
N GLY A 100 -20.75 -17.20 -17.64
CA GLY A 100 -20.18 -17.64 -16.37
C GLY A 100 -21.22 -18.08 -15.33
N SER A 101 -22.46 -17.59 -15.42
CA SER A 101 -23.56 -17.98 -14.53
C SER A 101 -24.08 -19.40 -14.78
N GLN A 102 -23.82 -19.98 -15.95
CA GLN A 102 -24.21 -21.38 -16.26
C GLN A 102 -23.29 -22.40 -15.59
N LEU A 103 -22.07 -22.00 -15.21
CA LEU A 103 -21.11 -22.87 -14.54
C LEU A 103 -21.44 -22.98 -13.05
N SER A 104 -21.39 -24.20 -12.52
CA SER A 104 -21.38 -24.47 -11.08
C SER A 104 -20.08 -23.94 -10.42
N PRO A 105 -20.04 -23.77 -9.09
CA PRO A 105 -18.82 -23.35 -8.39
C PRO A 105 -17.60 -24.21 -8.70
N ASP A 106 -17.75 -25.54 -8.77
CA ASP A 106 -16.65 -26.46 -9.06
C ASP A 106 -16.18 -26.36 -10.51
N GLU A 107 -17.11 -26.16 -11.46
CA GLU A 107 -16.77 -25.92 -12.87
C GLU A 107 -16.01 -24.61 -13.06
N ARG A 108 -16.34 -23.56 -12.31
CA ARG A 108 -15.60 -22.29 -12.32
C ARG A 108 -14.17 -22.47 -11.83
N VAL A 109 -13.98 -23.24 -10.76
CA VAL A 109 -12.63 -23.54 -10.24
C VAL A 109 -11.84 -24.35 -11.27
N LYS A 110 -12.44 -25.37 -11.90
CA LYS A 110 -11.80 -26.15 -12.95
C LYS A 110 -11.45 -25.30 -14.18
N ALA A 111 -12.35 -24.42 -14.61
CA ALA A 111 -12.10 -23.50 -15.72
C ALA A 111 -10.94 -22.56 -15.40
N ALA A 112 -10.90 -22.00 -14.18
CA ALA A 112 -9.80 -21.15 -13.74
C ALA A 112 -8.45 -21.90 -13.71
N GLN A 113 -8.42 -23.13 -13.19
CA GLN A 113 -7.23 -23.99 -13.18
C GLN A 113 -6.77 -24.38 -14.60
N ALA A 114 -7.71 -24.52 -15.53
CA ALA A 114 -7.40 -24.77 -16.94
C ALA A 114 -6.98 -23.49 -17.70
N GLY A 115 -7.09 -22.32 -17.07
CA GLY A 115 -6.86 -21.02 -17.71
C GLY A 115 -7.92 -20.67 -18.77
N ASP A 116 -9.13 -21.23 -18.67
CA ASP A 116 -10.24 -21.00 -19.61
C ASP A 116 -10.99 -19.71 -19.22
N TYR A 117 -10.40 -18.56 -19.54
CA TYR A 117 -11.00 -17.25 -19.28
C TYR A 117 -12.25 -16.99 -20.13
N ALA A 118 -12.41 -17.69 -21.27
CA ALA A 118 -13.56 -17.55 -22.15
C ALA A 118 -14.81 -18.17 -21.50
N ALA A 119 -14.69 -19.38 -20.94
CA ALA A 119 -15.79 -20.01 -20.18
C ALA A 119 -16.18 -19.19 -18.93
N LEU A 120 -15.20 -18.52 -18.31
CA LEU A 120 -15.44 -17.65 -17.15
C LEU A 120 -15.99 -16.27 -17.52
N ASP A 121 -15.96 -15.84 -18.78
CA ASP A 121 -16.45 -14.51 -19.19
C ASP A 121 -15.99 -13.39 -18.23
N LEU A 122 -14.67 -13.32 -18.00
CA LEU A 122 -14.08 -12.44 -16.98
C LEU A 122 -14.53 -10.97 -17.09
N PRO A 123 -14.68 -10.36 -18.28
CA PRO A 123 -15.17 -8.98 -18.42
C PRO A 123 -16.57 -8.75 -17.87
N HIS A 124 -17.43 -9.78 -17.81
CA HIS A 124 -18.77 -9.70 -17.23
C HIS A 124 -18.82 -10.43 -15.88
N SER A 125 -17.86 -10.14 -15.01
CA SER A 125 -17.77 -10.70 -13.66
C SER A 125 -17.41 -9.62 -12.65
N ASN A 126 -17.33 -10.00 -11.37
CA ASN A 126 -16.80 -9.10 -10.34
C ASN A 126 -15.30 -8.78 -10.50
N LEU A 127 -14.59 -9.37 -11.48
CA LEU A 127 -13.22 -9.01 -11.85
C LEU A 127 -13.15 -7.88 -12.89
N ALA A 128 -14.27 -7.46 -13.47
CA ALA A 128 -14.33 -6.35 -14.43
C ALA A 128 -13.68 -5.05 -13.92
N PRO A 129 -13.83 -4.66 -12.63
CA PRO A 129 -13.11 -3.50 -12.10
C PRO A 129 -11.58 -3.69 -12.09
N ALA A 130 -11.08 -4.88 -11.72
CA ALA A 130 -9.64 -5.17 -11.77
C ALA A 130 -9.12 -5.13 -13.21
N ILE A 131 -9.86 -5.68 -14.17
CA ILE A 131 -9.52 -5.59 -15.60
C ILE A 131 -9.48 -4.13 -16.05
N THR A 132 -10.48 -3.33 -15.70
CA THR A 132 -10.55 -1.91 -16.06
C THR A 132 -9.39 -1.12 -15.46
N SER A 133 -9.06 -1.39 -14.20
CA SER A 133 -7.93 -0.81 -13.47
C SER A 133 -6.61 -1.05 -14.22
N ILE A 134 -6.32 -2.31 -14.55
CA ILE A 134 -5.08 -2.74 -15.20
C ILE A 134 -4.99 -2.18 -16.63
N THR A 135 -6.03 -2.38 -17.44
CA THR A 135 -6.06 -1.95 -18.85
C THR A 135 -6.00 -0.43 -19.02
N SER A 136 -6.46 0.34 -18.03
CA SER A 136 -6.34 1.80 -18.06
C SER A 136 -4.90 2.31 -17.95
N HIS A 137 -3.97 1.48 -17.47
CA HIS A 137 -2.54 1.80 -17.41
C HIS A 137 -1.72 1.11 -18.51
N GLN A 138 -2.34 0.34 -19.41
CA GLN A 138 -1.66 -0.53 -20.39
C GLN A 138 -0.53 0.13 -21.20
N HIS A 139 -0.62 1.44 -21.45
CA HIS A 139 0.38 2.15 -22.24
C HIS A 139 1.77 2.22 -21.59
N ASN A 140 1.81 2.22 -20.25
CA ASN A 140 3.04 2.40 -19.49
C ASN A 140 3.27 1.27 -18.48
N LEU A 141 2.33 0.32 -18.36
CA LEU A 141 2.35 -0.70 -17.31
C LEU A 141 3.40 -1.78 -17.61
N GLU A 142 4.44 -1.82 -16.79
CA GLU A 142 5.53 -2.79 -16.87
C GLU A 142 5.34 -3.92 -15.84
N HIS A 143 4.77 -3.59 -14.67
CA HIS A 143 4.69 -4.49 -13.52
C HIS A 143 3.30 -4.46 -12.88
N CYS A 144 2.69 -5.62 -12.69
CA CYS A 144 1.42 -5.76 -11.99
C CYS A 144 1.51 -6.81 -10.88
N TRP A 145 1.22 -6.42 -9.64
CA TRP A 145 1.18 -7.32 -8.49
C TRP A 145 -0.27 -7.69 -8.18
N LEU A 146 -0.59 -8.98 -8.32
CA LEU A 146 -1.91 -9.54 -8.06
C LEU A 146 -1.95 -10.08 -6.63
N ILE A 147 -2.61 -9.35 -5.73
CA ILE A 147 -2.83 -9.78 -4.35
C ILE A 147 -4.13 -10.59 -4.28
N ALA A 148 -4.04 -11.84 -3.86
CA ALA A 148 -5.20 -12.72 -3.70
C ALA A 148 -5.45 -13.06 -2.23
N THR A 149 -6.55 -13.77 -1.95
CA THR A 149 -6.80 -14.38 -0.65
C THR A 149 -6.41 -15.84 -0.68
N ALA A 150 -5.74 -16.30 0.37
CA ALA A 150 -5.49 -17.72 0.58
C ALA A 150 -6.81 -18.41 0.95
N GLY A 151 -7.04 -19.60 0.40
CA GLY A 151 -8.15 -20.44 0.83
C GLY A 151 -7.84 -21.14 2.16
N ASN A 152 -8.89 -21.58 2.84
CA ASN A 152 -8.77 -22.49 3.98
C ASN A 152 -9.72 -23.69 3.80
N SER A 153 -9.78 -24.57 4.81
CA SER A 153 -10.62 -25.77 4.76
C SER A 153 -12.13 -25.49 4.66
N GLN A 154 -12.57 -24.26 4.98
CA GLN A 154 -13.97 -23.88 5.02
C GLN A 154 -14.38 -22.95 3.86
N GLN A 155 -13.45 -22.15 3.34
CA GLN A 155 -13.75 -21.16 2.31
C GLN A 155 -12.66 -21.13 1.22
N PRO A 156 -13.05 -21.15 -0.06
CA PRO A 156 -12.09 -21.03 -1.16
C PRO A 156 -11.50 -19.62 -1.20
N GLY A 157 -10.19 -19.55 -1.44
CA GLY A 157 -9.47 -18.31 -1.70
C GLY A 157 -9.57 -17.86 -3.14
N SER A 158 -9.18 -16.62 -3.42
CA SER A 158 -9.17 -16.09 -4.79
C SER A 158 -7.89 -16.41 -5.58
N VAL A 159 -6.89 -17.05 -4.95
CA VAL A 159 -5.58 -17.32 -5.58
C VAL A 159 -5.69 -18.10 -6.88
N THR A 160 -6.63 -19.06 -6.97
CA THR A 160 -6.91 -19.84 -8.18
C THR A 160 -7.29 -18.98 -9.39
N TYR A 161 -7.81 -17.78 -9.17
CA TYR A 161 -8.25 -16.89 -10.24
C TYR A 161 -7.17 -15.89 -10.69
N ALA A 162 -6.04 -15.80 -9.97
CA ALA A 162 -4.96 -14.88 -10.32
C ALA A 162 -4.30 -15.26 -11.66
N GLN A 163 -4.03 -16.56 -11.85
CA GLN A 163 -3.42 -17.07 -13.08
C GLN A 163 -4.28 -16.83 -14.32
N VAL A 164 -5.57 -17.21 -14.26
CA VAL A 164 -6.49 -17.04 -15.40
C VAL A 164 -6.75 -15.57 -15.72
N LEU A 165 -6.73 -14.69 -14.71
CA LEU A 165 -6.81 -13.24 -14.92
C LEU A 165 -5.56 -12.71 -15.63
N ALA A 166 -4.36 -13.07 -15.16
CA ALA A 166 -3.10 -12.67 -15.81
C ALA A 166 -3.06 -13.15 -17.27
N ARG A 167 -3.47 -14.40 -17.53
CA ARG A 167 -3.55 -14.96 -18.87
C ARG A 167 -4.51 -14.19 -19.78
N TYR A 168 -5.72 -13.88 -19.30
CA TYR A 168 -6.66 -13.02 -20.04
C TYR A 168 -6.06 -11.65 -20.36
N LEU A 169 -5.36 -11.03 -19.41
CA LEU A 169 -4.76 -9.71 -19.59
C LEU A 169 -3.64 -9.72 -20.64
N GLN A 170 -2.85 -10.79 -20.68
CA GLN A 170 -1.75 -10.96 -21.64
C GLN A 170 -2.26 -11.33 -23.03
N GLU A 171 -3.15 -12.33 -23.12
CA GLU A 171 -3.58 -12.92 -24.40
C GLU A 171 -4.69 -12.11 -25.09
N GLU A 172 -5.67 -11.60 -24.33
CA GLU A 172 -6.85 -10.93 -24.88
C GLU A 172 -6.78 -9.40 -24.72
N ALA A 173 -6.34 -8.90 -23.56
CA ALA A 173 -6.29 -7.46 -23.31
C ALA A 173 -5.00 -6.77 -23.81
N GLY A 174 -4.07 -7.51 -24.39
CA GLY A 174 -2.89 -6.97 -25.08
C GLY A 174 -1.72 -6.54 -24.17
N LEU A 175 -1.70 -6.91 -22.88
CA LEU A 175 -0.61 -6.58 -21.96
C LEU A 175 0.57 -7.57 -22.04
N THR A 176 1.10 -7.78 -23.24
CA THR A 176 2.16 -8.78 -23.50
C THR A 176 3.51 -8.47 -22.86
N ASP A 177 3.83 -7.18 -22.67
CA ASP A 177 5.09 -6.73 -22.07
C ASP A 177 5.00 -6.55 -20.54
N CYS A 178 3.81 -6.73 -19.95
CA CYS A 178 3.61 -6.57 -18.51
C CYS A 178 3.96 -7.85 -17.74
N HIS A 179 4.73 -7.72 -16.67
CA HIS A 179 5.04 -8.82 -15.77
C HIS A 179 4.03 -8.90 -14.61
N PHE A 180 3.34 -10.05 -14.50
CA PHE A 180 2.34 -10.30 -13.46
C PHE A 180 2.94 -11.12 -12.30
N TYR A 181 3.10 -10.48 -11.14
CA TYR A 181 3.54 -11.12 -9.90
C TYR A 181 2.35 -11.70 -9.12
N GLY A 182 2.53 -12.86 -8.49
CA GLY A 182 1.47 -13.56 -7.74
C GLY A 182 0.42 -14.26 -8.61
N ALA A 183 0.66 -14.35 -9.91
CA ALA A 183 -0.20 -15.09 -10.83
C ALA A 183 0.02 -16.61 -10.73
N ASP A 184 1.27 -17.05 -10.59
CA ASP A 184 1.67 -18.47 -10.63
C ASP A 184 2.01 -19.05 -9.24
N ASP A 185 1.93 -18.25 -8.18
CA ASP A 185 2.22 -18.68 -6.82
C ASP A 185 1.38 -17.95 -5.76
N ASP A 186 1.41 -18.49 -4.52
CA ASP A 186 0.69 -17.96 -3.38
C ASP A 186 1.49 -16.89 -2.61
N SER A 187 2.61 -16.38 -3.16
CA SER A 187 3.51 -15.46 -2.43
C SER A 187 2.89 -14.10 -2.09
N LEU A 188 1.85 -13.73 -2.83
CA LEU A 188 1.04 -12.52 -2.64
C LEU A 188 -0.37 -12.85 -2.12
N ALA A 189 -0.58 -14.03 -1.51
CA ALA A 189 -1.84 -14.38 -0.89
C ALA A 189 -1.93 -13.87 0.56
N VAL A 190 -3.09 -13.32 0.94
CA VAL A 190 -3.41 -12.94 2.32
C VAL A 190 -4.40 -13.93 2.92
N SER A 191 -4.03 -14.56 4.03
CA SER A 191 -4.94 -15.44 4.80
C SER A 191 -5.95 -14.59 5.58
N LEU A 192 -7.23 -14.97 5.47
CA LEU A 192 -8.39 -14.32 6.11
C LEU A 192 -8.83 -15.03 7.41
N ASP A 193 -7.99 -15.89 7.98
CA ASP A 193 -8.36 -16.73 9.11
C ASP A 193 -8.54 -15.94 10.42
N ASP A 194 -8.00 -14.71 10.48
CA ASP A 194 -8.12 -13.80 11.62
C ASP A 194 -8.19 -12.35 11.12
N ASP A 195 -9.40 -11.80 11.13
CA ASP A 195 -9.71 -10.42 10.70
C ASP A 195 -8.88 -9.36 11.44
N ALA A 196 -8.49 -9.61 12.69
CA ALA A 196 -7.67 -8.67 13.47
C ALA A 196 -6.26 -8.51 12.87
N LEU A 197 -5.80 -9.50 12.12
CA LEU A 197 -4.47 -9.51 11.48
C LEU A 197 -4.52 -9.22 9.98
N VAL A 198 -5.67 -9.28 9.32
CA VAL A 198 -5.76 -9.08 7.86
C VAL A 198 -5.23 -7.70 7.44
N ALA A 199 -5.55 -6.65 8.19
CA ALA A 199 -5.08 -5.31 7.89
C ALA A 199 -3.54 -5.17 8.03
N SER A 200 -2.94 -5.72 9.08
CA SER A 200 -1.49 -5.67 9.28
C SER A 200 -0.75 -6.55 8.27
N LYS A 201 -1.24 -7.76 8.00
CA LYS A 201 -0.72 -8.65 6.95
C LYS A 201 -0.74 -7.97 5.58
N THR A 202 -1.86 -7.33 5.22
CA THR A 202 -1.99 -6.63 3.94
C THR A 202 -1.05 -5.42 3.88
N ARG A 203 -0.96 -4.63 4.96
CA ARG A 203 -0.03 -3.50 5.04
C ARG A 203 1.42 -3.93 4.84
N ASP A 204 1.83 -5.01 5.49
CA ASP A 204 3.20 -5.51 5.44
C ASP A 204 3.52 -6.11 4.06
N LEU A 205 2.54 -6.78 3.44
CA LEU A 205 2.60 -7.27 2.05
C LEU A 205 2.77 -6.13 1.05
N VAL A 206 1.91 -5.10 1.10
CA VAL A 206 2.00 -3.94 0.22
C VAL A 206 3.34 -3.24 0.39
N ASN A 207 3.82 -3.05 1.62
CA ASN A 207 5.16 -2.52 1.87
C ASN A 207 6.29 -3.38 1.30
N ARG A 208 6.13 -4.71 1.27
CA ARG A 208 7.08 -5.62 0.63
C ARG A 208 7.08 -5.44 -0.89
N ILE A 209 5.90 -5.28 -1.50
CA ILE A 209 5.75 -5.01 -2.93
C ILE A 209 6.47 -3.71 -3.31
N PHE A 210 6.25 -2.61 -2.57
CA PHE A 210 6.97 -1.35 -2.84
C PHE A 210 8.50 -1.49 -2.74
N ARG A 211 9.02 -2.25 -1.76
CA ARG A 211 10.47 -2.54 -1.67
C ARG A 211 10.97 -3.37 -2.84
N GLN A 212 10.17 -4.32 -3.33
CA GLN A 212 10.51 -5.09 -4.53
C GLN A 212 10.51 -4.19 -5.77
N ALA A 213 9.53 -3.30 -5.90
CA ALA A 213 9.45 -2.36 -7.00
C ALA A 213 10.64 -1.38 -7.03
N GLU A 214 11.14 -0.94 -5.87
CA GLU A 214 12.37 -0.16 -5.77
C GLU A 214 13.59 -0.93 -6.32
N GLN A 215 13.68 -2.24 -6.07
CA GLN A 215 14.74 -3.09 -6.63
C GLN A 215 14.63 -3.26 -8.15
N LEU A 216 13.42 -3.06 -8.71
CA LEU A 216 13.14 -3.02 -10.14
C LEU A 216 13.32 -1.61 -10.74
N GLY A 217 13.71 -0.62 -9.92
CA GLY A 217 13.94 0.76 -10.37
C GLY A 217 12.68 1.63 -10.48
N LEU A 218 11.58 1.26 -9.82
CA LEU A 218 10.37 2.07 -9.75
C LEU A 218 10.38 2.95 -8.49
N GLN A 219 9.93 4.19 -8.64
CA GLN A 219 9.63 5.10 -7.54
C GLN A 219 8.21 4.87 -7.02
N ASP A 220 7.96 5.17 -5.74
CA ASP A 220 6.63 5.02 -5.11
C ASP A 220 5.50 5.71 -5.93
N ARG A 221 5.77 6.88 -6.51
CA ARG A 221 4.82 7.64 -7.36
C ARG A 221 4.55 7.01 -8.73
N GLU A 222 5.37 6.08 -9.18
CA GLU A 222 5.18 5.38 -10.46
C GLU A 222 4.27 4.16 -10.32
N ILE A 223 3.78 3.91 -9.09
CA ILE A 223 2.96 2.77 -8.72
C ILE A 223 1.63 3.28 -8.18
N ALA A 224 0.52 2.71 -8.65
CA ALA A 224 -0.78 2.90 -8.02
C ALA A 224 -1.22 1.63 -7.28
N ALA A 225 -1.91 1.80 -6.16
CA ALA A 225 -2.48 0.70 -5.39
C ALA A 225 -4.02 0.72 -5.47
N ASP A 226 -4.60 -0.26 -6.16
CA ASP A 226 -6.04 -0.38 -6.39
C ASP A 226 -6.73 -1.14 -5.27
N PHE A 227 -7.67 -0.49 -4.59
CA PHE A 227 -8.40 -1.08 -3.45
C PHE A 227 -9.83 -1.57 -3.79
N THR A 228 -10.24 -1.55 -5.06
CA THR A 228 -11.64 -1.75 -5.47
C THR A 228 -12.20 -3.13 -5.09
N GLY A 229 -11.42 -4.18 -5.34
CA GLY A 229 -11.89 -5.57 -5.32
C GLY A 229 -11.68 -6.32 -4.00
N CYS A 230 -11.39 -5.64 -2.89
CA CYS A 230 -10.92 -6.30 -1.67
C CYS A 230 -11.86 -6.19 -0.46
N PRO A 231 -11.76 -7.13 0.50
CA PRO A 231 -12.35 -6.98 1.83
C PRO A 231 -11.90 -5.68 2.52
N ARG A 232 -12.78 -5.08 3.33
CA ARG A 232 -12.51 -3.80 4.01
C ARG A 232 -11.25 -3.81 4.86
N SER A 233 -10.93 -4.93 5.50
CA SER A 233 -9.70 -5.10 6.29
C SER A 233 -8.44 -5.06 5.42
N MET A 234 -8.48 -5.63 4.22
CA MET A 234 -7.38 -5.54 3.25
C MET A 234 -7.26 -4.12 2.67
N ALA A 235 -8.39 -3.48 2.34
CA ALA A 235 -8.41 -2.08 1.92
C ALA A 235 -7.73 -1.18 2.96
N LEU A 236 -8.11 -1.30 4.23
CA LEU A 236 -7.49 -0.57 5.34
C LEU A 236 -5.97 -0.81 5.41
N GLY A 237 -5.53 -2.06 5.27
CA GLY A 237 -4.10 -2.38 5.23
C GLY A 237 -3.37 -1.70 4.08
N MET A 238 -3.97 -1.65 2.89
CA MET A 238 -3.42 -0.94 1.73
C MET A 238 -3.36 0.57 1.95
N PHE A 239 -4.44 1.18 2.47
CA PHE A 239 -4.45 2.61 2.83
C PHE A 239 -3.32 2.93 3.81
N LEU A 240 -3.20 2.16 4.90
CA LEU A 240 -2.15 2.36 5.90
C LEU A 240 -0.73 2.17 5.34
N ALA A 241 -0.56 1.38 4.28
CA ALA A 241 0.72 1.24 3.60
C ALA A 241 1.02 2.39 2.64
N CYS A 242 0.02 3.18 2.24
CA CYS A 242 0.21 4.28 1.30
C CYS A 242 0.24 5.66 1.97
N LEU A 243 -0.44 5.83 3.12
CA LEU A 243 -0.59 7.14 3.79
C LEU A 243 0.70 7.81 4.27
N ASP A 244 1.74 7.04 4.59
CA ASP A 244 2.99 7.58 5.16
C ASP A 244 4.01 8.01 4.09
N ARG A 245 3.67 7.89 2.80
CA ARG A 245 4.58 8.13 1.67
C ARG A 245 3.84 8.72 0.46
N ASN A 246 4.60 9.11 -0.55
CA ASN A 246 4.07 9.59 -1.82
C ASN A 246 3.63 8.41 -2.71
N ARG A 247 2.64 7.65 -2.21
CA ARG A 247 2.10 6.44 -2.84
C ARG A 247 0.67 6.70 -3.26
N ASP A 248 0.42 6.58 -4.56
CA ASP A 248 -0.90 6.82 -5.11
C ASP A 248 -1.81 5.61 -4.87
N ILE A 249 -3.05 5.86 -4.51
CA ILE A 249 -4.09 4.82 -4.45
C ILE A 249 -5.12 5.04 -5.55
N GLN A 250 -5.85 3.99 -5.85
CA GLN A 250 -6.86 3.97 -6.89
C GLN A 250 -8.11 3.23 -6.44
N PHE A 251 -9.26 3.66 -6.92
CA PHE A 251 -10.40 2.76 -7.08
C PHE A 251 -11.06 2.93 -8.43
N VAL A 252 -11.79 1.92 -8.87
CA VAL A 252 -12.58 1.95 -10.09
C VAL A 252 -14.00 2.36 -9.76
N GLY A 253 -14.37 3.55 -10.23
CA GLY A 253 -15.70 4.13 -10.09
C GLY A 253 -16.58 3.88 -11.31
N THR A 254 -17.82 4.32 -11.19
CA THR A 254 -18.85 4.31 -12.23
C THR A 254 -19.72 5.56 -12.07
N HIS A 255 -20.54 5.88 -13.07
CA HIS A 255 -21.55 6.93 -12.91
C HIS A 255 -22.75 6.38 -12.15
N TYR A 256 -23.52 7.28 -11.54
CA TYR A 256 -24.77 6.91 -10.88
C TYR A 256 -25.91 7.73 -11.46
N ASP A 257 -27.05 7.09 -11.69
CA ASP A 257 -28.29 7.80 -12.02
C ASP A 257 -28.91 8.43 -10.76
N ASP A 258 -30.03 9.13 -10.94
CA ASP A 258 -30.77 9.78 -9.85
C ASP A 258 -31.30 8.80 -8.79
N GLN A 259 -31.27 7.49 -9.06
CA GLN A 259 -31.66 6.42 -8.13
C GLN A 259 -30.46 5.77 -7.44
N GLY A 260 -29.25 6.28 -7.67
CA GLY A 260 -28.02 5.71 -7.12
C GLY A 260 -27.63 4.37 -7.75
N ARG A 261 -28.14 4.05 -8.95
CA ARG A 261 -27.76 2.82 -9.66
C ARG A 261 -26.54 3.10 -10.54
N PRO A 262 -25.57 2.17 -10.59
CA PRO A 262 -24.40 2.32 -11.44
C PRO A 262 -24.82 2.37 -12.92
N THR A 263 -24.22 3.27 -13.69
CA THR A 263 -24.50 3.51 -15.10
C THR A 263 -23.21 3.80 -15.88
N GLY A 264 -23.21 3.44 -17.17
CA GLY A 264 -22.10 3.70 -18.07
C GLY A 264 -20.83 2.90 -17.75
N ASP A 265 -19.72 3.41 -18.27
CA ASP A 265 -18.44 2.71 -18.20
C ASP A 265 -17.77 2.84 -16.83
N LEU A 266 -16.97 1.82 -16.50
CA LEU A 266 -16.05 1.85 -15.37
C LEU A 266 -14.86 2.76 -15.70
N PHE A 267 -14.38 3.51 -14.71
CA PHE A 267 -13.18 4.34 -14.86
C PHE A 267 -12.39 4.41 -13.55
N PRO A 268 -11.05 4.35 -13.59
CA PRO A 268 -10.25 4.56 -12.41
C PRO A 268 -10.27 6.01 -11.91
N VAL A 269 -10.17 6.17 -10.60
CA VAL A 269 -9.99 7.43 -9.88
C VAL A 269 -8.75 7.32 -9.02
N LEU A 270 -7.72 8.11 -9.35
CA LEU A 270 -6.45 8.19 -8.64
C LEU A 270 -6.49 9.25 -7.55
N PHE A 271 -5.93 8.91 -6.39
CA PHE A 271 -5.71 9.81 -5.27
C PHE A 271 -4.22 9.82 -4.95
N ALA A 272 -3.66 11.02 -4.92
CA ALA A 272 -2.28 11.26 -4.51
C ALA A 272 -2.28 11.90 -3.12
N PHE A 273 -1.44 11.36 -2.24
CA PHE A 273 -1.22 11.88 -0.89
C PHE A 273 0.19 12.43 -0.78
N GLU A 274 0.31 13.63 -0.23
CA GLU A 274 1.58 14.20 0.16
C GLU A 274 1.58 14.39 1.68
N PRO A 275 2.48 13.73 2.43
CA PRO A 275 2.62 13.99 3.84
C PRO A 275 3.25 15.37 4.02
N GLU A 276 2.52 16.28 4.66
CA GLU A 276 3.03 17.59 5.07
C GLU A 276 3.26 17.61 6.58
N MET A 277 4.47 18.00 6.97
CA MET A 277 4.81 18.25 8.36
C MET A 277 4.35 19.66 8.70
N ILE A 278 3.33 19.79 9.56
CA ILE A 278 2.90 21.11 10.02
C ILE A 278 3.98 21.66 10.95
N THR A 279 4.62 22.74 10.54
CA THR A 279 5.44 23.58 11.42
C THR A 279 4.52 24.60 12.08
N GLU A 280 4.11 24.33 13.32
CA GLU A 280 3.47 25.34 14.20
C GLU A 280 4.46 26.40 14.69
#